data_AF-A0A7M2GFD1-F1
#
_entry.id   AF-A0A7M2GFD1-F1
#
_cell.length_a   1.000
_cell.length_b   1.000
_cell.length_c   1.000
_cell.angle_alpha   90.00
_cell.angle_beta   90.00
_cell.angle_gamma   90.00
#
_symmetry.space_group_name_H-M   'P 1'
#
loop_
_entity.id
_entity.type
_entity.pdbx_description
1 polymer ?
#
loop_
_entity_poly.entity_id
_entity_poly.type
_entity_poly.pdbx_seq_one_letter_code
_entity_poly.pdbx_strand_id
1 'polypeptide(L)'
;MAGVVRYVRERDGVYQYERRVPLAVQRNVHRYAALFGSRPLFRRSLRTKDRGAMLTAAAAIHDEFEARLAQAMNRPTFAPASSLEGHQKLTAAELESIANRYRDLTSEPFERLTLLADTNAGAAAELDHACYELDLHADQIYSAIHDKGRTDDGIVLTPLDEAPHVIRDRGLKVSPGSPEFGSVVGAIRAGMVQGYDRIHALRTGLVTPKPDLTRAIMGDGKPTAEAARIRSVVHDYITFKELPVKQKTEAEHALRQFEEVVGNKPLDQITKHDIIAFIEHLTKSLTRNRNASKIKALRFCE
;
A
#
# COMPACT_ATOMS: atom_id res chain seq x y z
N MET A 1 -3.31 40.83 9.74
CA MET A 1 -2.41 39.71 9.42
C MET A 1 -2.88 39.07 8.12
N ALA A 2 -2.15 39.28 7.02
CA ALA A 2 -2.59 38.88 5.68
C ALA A 2 -2.16 37.43 5.38
N GLY A 3 -3.12 36.52 5.24
CA GLY A 3 -2.87 35.17 4.74
C GLY A 3 -2.11 35.21 3.42
N VAL A 4 -0.96 34.55 3.39
CA VAL A 4 -0.04 34.50 2.25
C VAL A 4 -0.72 33.72 1.12
N VAL A 5 -1.15 34.43 0.07
CA VAL A 5 -1.61 33.78 -1.17
C VAL A 5 -0.38 33.30 -1.93
N ARG A 6 -0.25 31.98 -2.12
CA ARG A 6 0.92 31.35 -2.75
C ARG A 6 1.22 32.02 -4.10
N TYR A 7 2.50 32.31 -4.35
CA TYR A 7 3.03 32.88 -5.60
C TYR A 7 2.56 34.29 -5.95
N VAL A 8 1.83 34.99 -5.08
CA VAL A 8 1.44 36.38 -5.31
C VAL A 8 2.31 37.32 -4.47
N ARG A 9 2.86 38.35 -5.11
CA ARG A 9 3.58 39.45 -4.45
C ARG A 9 2.97 40.78 -4.83
N GLU A 10 2.87 41.67 -3.86
CA GLU A 10 2.50 43.06 -4.11
C GLU A 10 3.74 43.86 -4.50
N ARG A 11 3.64 44.64 -5.57
CA ARG A 11 4.71 45.55 -6.01
C ARG A 11 4.08 46.82 -6.56
N ASP A 12 4.52 47.97 -6.04
CA ASP A 12 4.04 49.30 -6.44
C ASP A 12 2.50 49.44 -6.30
N GLY A 13 1.94 48.79 -5.27
CA GLY A 13 0.50 48.77 -4.97
C GLY A 13 -0.34 47.92 -5.93
N VAL A 14 0.27 47.08 -6.76
CA VAL A 14 -0.41 46.15 -7.68
C VAL A 14 0.09 44.72 -7.44
N TYR A 15 -0.81 43.75 -7.42
CA TYR A 15 -0.43 42.35 -7.25
C TYR A 15 0.19 41.75 -8.52
N GLN A 16 1.14 40.85 -8.32
CA GLN A 16 1.86 40.15 -9.37
C GLN A 16 2.00 38.68 -9.00
N TYR A 17 1.82 37.81 -9.99
CA TYR A 17 2.10 36.39 -9.86
C TYR A 17 3.56 36.13 -10.25
N GLU A 18 4.29 35.47 -9.37
CA GLU A 18 5.70 35.11 -9.54
C GLU A 18 5.92 33.65 -9.15
N ARG A 19 6.31 32.82 -10.13
CA ARG A 19 6.66 31.41 -9.90
C ARG A 19 7.87 30.99 -10.72
N ARG A 20 8.76 30.21 -10.10
CA ARG A 20 9.94 29.67 -10.78
C ARG A 20 9.55 28.50 -11.69
N VAL A 21 10.14 28.45 -12.87
CA VAL A 21 10.02 27.33 -13.79
C VAL A 21 10.90 26.18 -13.27
N PRO A 22 10.39 24.94 -13.10
CA PRO A 22 11.18 23.81 -12.63
C PRO A 22 12.40 23.51 -13.50
N LEU A 23 13.49 23.06 -12.87
CA LEU A 23 14.75 22.74 -13.56
C LEU A 23 14.58 21.65 -14.63
N ALA A 24 13.65 20.70 -14.42
CA ALA A 24 13.31 19.66 -15.40
C ALA A 24 12.86 20.24 -16.75
N VAL A 25 12.13 21.37 -16.73
CA VAL A 25 11.71 22.08 -17.95
C VAL A 25 12.86 22.91 -18.52
N GLN A 26 13.63 23.60 -17.67
CA GLN A 26 14.77 24.42 -18.10
C GLN A 26 15.85 23.62 -18.84
N ARG A 27 16.04 22.34 -18.48
CA ARG A 27 16.96 21.41 -19.14
C ARG A 27 16.55 21.08 -20.59
N ASN A 28 15.27 21.19 -20.94
CA ASN A 28 14.81 21.06 -22.32
C ASN A 28 14.77 22.43 -23.00
N VAL A 29 15.94 22.86 -23.50
CA VAL A 29 16.20 24.23 -24.00
C VAL A 29 15.18 24.68 -25.05
N HIS A 30 14.78 23.81 -25.98
CA HIS A 30 13.83 24.15 -27.04
C HIS A 30 12.42 24.44 -26.49
N ARG A 31 11.92 23.61 -25.57
CA ARG A 31 10.58 23.80 -24.97
C ARG A 31 10.55 24.92 -23.96
N TYR A 32 11.63 25.09 -23.21
CA TYR A 32 11.80 26.17 -22.27
C TYR A 32 11.79 27.54 -22.96
N ALA A 33 12.49 27.66 -24.09
CA ALA A 33 12.44 28.85 -24.93
C ALA A 33 11.03 29.09 -25.49
N ALA A 34 10.37 28.06 -26.03
CA ALA A 34 9.06 28.19 -26.65
C ALA A 34 7.94 28.58 -25.66
N LEU A 35 7.94 28.02 -24.45
CA LEU A 35 6.83 28.15 -23.50
C LEU A 35 7.06 29.20 -22.40
N PHE A 36 8.31 29.44 -22.03
CA PHE A 36 8.68 30.35 -20.95
C PHE A 36 9.66 31.45 -21.39
N GLY A 37 10.00 31.54 -22.68
CA GLY A 37 10.87 32.59 -23.22
C GLY A 37 12.28 32.58 -22.64
N SER A 38 12.77 31.41 -22.21
CA SER A 38 14.06 31.22 -21.54
C SER A 38 14.22 32.01 -20.23
N ARG A 39 13.11 32.36 -19.56
CA ARG A 39 13.12 33.07 -18.27
C ARG A 39 12.88 32.09 -17.12
N PRO A 40 13.75 32.06 -16.09
CA PRO A 40 13.63 31.09 -14.99
C PRO A 40 12.50 31.46 -14.03
N LEU A 41 12.03 32.70 -14.08
CA LEU A 41 10.91 33.22 -13.31
C LEU A 41 9.78 33.60 -14.26
N PHE A 42 8.65 32.93 -14.14
CA PHE A 42 7.41 33.31 -14.79
C PHE A 42 6.75 34.39 -13.95
N ARG A 43 6.63 35.59 -14.52
CA ARG A 43 6.10 36.77 -13.85
C ARG A 43 5.01 37.42 -14.69
N ARG A 44 3.86 37.66 -14.06
CA ARG A 44 2.73 38.37 -14.67
C ARG A 44 2.12 39.36 -13.68
N SER A 45 1.80 40.56 -14.15
CA SER A 45 1.01 41.50 -13.36
C SER A 45 -0.46 41.06 -13.34
N LEU A 46 -1.07 41.05 -12.17
CA LEU A 46 -2.51 40.78 -12.00
C LEU A 46 -3.37 42.02 -12.28
N ARG A 47 -2.73 43.19 -12.53
CA ARG A 47 -3.37 44.47 -12.87
C ARG A 47 -4.48 44.91 -11.91
N THR A 48 -4.43 44.45 -10.66
CA THR A 48 -5.42 44.77 -9.63
C THR A 48 -4.72 45.15 -8.33
N LYS A 49 -5.36 46.07 -7.61
CA LYS A 49 -5.04 46.45 -6.23
C LYS A 49 -6.02 45.85 -5.23
N ASP A 50 -7.15 45.33 -5.73
CA ASP A 50 -8.17 44.70 -4.90
C ASP A 50 -7.80 43.25 -4.60
N ARG A 51 -7.99 42.85 -3.34
CA ARG A 51 -7.65 41.53 -2.83
C ARG A 51 -8.61 40.45 -3.32
N GLY A 52 -9.88 40.78 -3.53
CA GLY A 52 -10.85 39.82 -4.09
C GLY A 52 -10.54 39.48 -5.54
N ALA A 53 -10.39 40.51 -6.38
CA ALA A 53 -10.00 40.37 -7.79
C ALA A 53 -8.61 39.72 -7.97
N MET A 54 -7.70 39.92 -7.02
CA MET A 54 -6.37 39.29 -7.01
C MET A 54 -6.46 37.76 -6.96
N LEU A 55 -7.36 37.18 -6.16
CA LEU A 55 -7.50 35.71 -6.07
C LEU A 55 -7.94 35.11 -7.40
N THR A 56 -8.95 35.71 -8.04
CA THR A 56 -9.47 35.25 -9.33
C THR A 56 -8.43 35.41 -10.44
N ALA A 57 -7.73 36.55 -10.49
CA ALA A 57 -6.68 36.80 -11.47
C ALA A 57 -5.46 35.88 -11.25
N ALA A 58 -5.10 35.61 -9.99
CA ALA A 58 -4.02 34.69 -9.65
C ALA A 58 -4.33 33.25 -10.07
N ALA A 59 -5.57 32.79 -9.88
CA ALA A 59 -6.00 31.46 -10.31
C ALA A 59 -5.87 31.28 -11.84
N ALA A 60 -6.35 32.25 -12.62
CA ALA A 60 -6.25 32.19 -14.09
C ALA A 60 -4.79 32.13 -14.58
N ILE A 61 -3.89 32.89 -13.94
CA ILE A 61 -2.46 32.88 -14.30
C ILE A 61 -1.76 31.62 -13.80
N HIS A 62 -2.21 31.07 -12.67
CA HIS A 62 -1.73 29.78 -12.17
C HIS A 62 -2.07 28.65 -13.15
N ASP A 63 -3.30 28.62 -13.67
CA ASP A 63 -3.75 27.64 -14.67
C ASP A 63 -2.97 27.78 -15.99
N GLU A 64 -2.69 29.01 -16.43
CA GLU A 64 -1.83 29.27 -17.59
C GLU A 64 -0.41 28.70 -17.37
N PHE A 65 0.15 28.91 -16.18
CA PHE A 65 1.47 28.37 -15.84
C PHE A 65 1.47 26.84 -15.83
N GLU A 66 0.47 26.20 -15.20
CA GLU A 66 0.34 24.75 -15.14
C GLU A 66 0.14 24.14 -16.54
N ALA A 67 -0.65 24.79 -17.40
CA ALA A 67 -0.83 24.34 -18.77
C ALA A 67 0.48 24.35 -19.57
N ARG A 68 1.26 25.43 -19.48
CA ARG A 68 2.59 25.52 -20.09
C ARG A 68 3.56 24.50 -19.49
N LEU A 69 3.48 24.24 -18.19
CA LEU A 69 4.33 23.28 -17.51
C LEU A 69 4.04 21.85 -17.96
N ALA A 70 2.77 21.46 -18.03
CA ALA A 70 2.35 20.15 -18.52
C ALA A 70 2.78 19.94 -19.98
N GLN A 71 2.57 20.95 -20.83
CA GLN A 71 3.02 20.92 -22.23
C GLN A 71 4.55 20.77 -22.33
N ALA A 72 5.31 21.48 -21.50
CA ALA A 72 6.77 21.37 -21.48
C ALA A 72 7.24 19.96 -21.09
N MET A 73 6.55 19.34 -20.14
CA MET A 73 6.91 18.04 -19.58
C MET A 73 6.38 16.82 -20.34
N ASN A 74 5.71 16.97 -21.50
CA ASN A 74 4.97 15.87 -22.14
C ASN A 74 3.96 15.22 -21.19
N ARG A 75 3.47 15.97 -20.20
CA ARG A 75 2.40 15.53 -19.32
C ARG A 75 1.08 15.94 -19.96
N PRO A 76 0.05 15.08 -19.99
CA PRO A 76 -1.26 15.49 -20.45
C PRO A 76 -1.72 16.69 -19.60
N THR A 77 -1.94 17.81 -20.29
CA THR A 77 -2.45 19.05 -19.72
C THR A 77 -3.84 18.76 -19.16
N PHE A 78 -4.04 19.02 -17.86
CA PHE A 78 -5.35 18.95 -17.23
C PHE A 78 -6.17 20.13 -17.77
N ALA A 79 -6.94 19.90 -18.82
CA ALA A 79 -7.86 20.90 -19.34
C ALA A 79 -9.02 21.09 -18.34
N PRO A 80 -9.48 22.33 -18.08
CA PRO A 80 -10.71 22.55 -17.36
C PRO A 80 -11.86 21.89 -18.13
N ALA A 81 -12.72 21.18 -17.39
CA ALA A 81 -13.83 20.37 -17.89
C ALA A 81 -14.73 21.13 -18.88
N SER A 82 -14.36 21.09 -20.16
CA SER A 82 -15.05 21.81 -21.24
C SER A 82 -15.15 20.96 -22.50
N SER A 83 -15.37 19.65 -22.33
CA SER A 83 -15.85 18.73 -23.37
C SER A 83 -16.15 17.39 -22.70
N LEU A 84 -17.33 17.29 -22.08
CA LEU A 84 -17.86 16.07 -21.47
C LEU A 84 -18.31 15.10 -22.58
N GLU A 85 -17.36 14.49 -23.30
CA GLU A 85 -17.67 13.36 -24.19
C GLU A 85 -17.24 12.06 -23.51
N GLY A 86 -18.23 11.33 -22.98
CA GLY A 86 -18.10 9.92 -22.60
C GLY A 86 -17.58 9.63 -21.19
N HIS A 87 -18.23 10.16 -20.14
CA HIS A 87 -17.96 9.69 -18.77
C HIS A 87 -18.60 8.32 -18.54
N GLN A 88 -17.77 7.30 -18.39
CA GLN A 88 -18.22 6.01 -17.84
C GLN A 88 -18.53 6.21 -16.37
N LYS A 89 -19.77 5.95 -15.95
CA LYS A 89 -20.10 5.85 -14.52
C LYS A 89 -19.37 4.65 -13.93
N LEU A 90 -18.59 4.89 -12.88
CA LEU A 90 -17.93 3.82 -12.14
C LEU A 90 -18.93 3.14 -11.20
N THR A 91 -18.89 1.82 -11.18
CA THR A 91 -19.67 0.99 -10.27
C THR A 91 -19.02 0.94 -8.89
N ALA A 92 -19.82 0.62 -7.86
CA ALA A 92 -19.31 0.43 -6.51
C ALA A 92 -18.24 -0.68 -6.45
N ALA A 93 -18.43 -1.76 -7.21
CA ALA A 93 -17.48 -2.87 -7.28
C ALA A 93 -16.13 -2.48 -7.90
N GLU A 94 -16.13 -1.60 -8.92
CA GLU A 94 -14.89 -1.09 -9.51
C GLU A 94 -14.12 -0.21 -8.51
N LEU A 95 -14.82 0.66 -7.79
CA LEU A 95 -14.21 1.51 -6.76
C LEU A 95 -13.69 0.68 -5.59
N GLU A 96 -14.44 -0.32 -5.15
CA GLU A 96 -14.01 -1.25 -4.10
C GLU A 96 -12.79 -2.07 -4.54
N SER A 97 -12.75 -2.54 -5.79
CA SER A 97 -11.58 -3.20 -6.36
C SER A 97 -10.34 -2.30 -6.41
N ILE A 98 -10.50 -1.00 -6.67
CA ILE A 98 -9.40 -0.03 -6.60
C ILE A 98 -8.94 0.12 -5.15
N ALA A 99 -9.88 0.31 -4.20
CA ALA A 99 -9.56 0.46 -2.79
C ALA A 99 -8.82 -0.78 -2.23
N ASN A 100 -9.31 -1.99 -2.53
CA ASN A 100 -8.67 -3.24 -2.13
C ASN A 100 -7.22 -3.35 -2.65
N ARG A 101 -6.99 -3.01 -3.92
CA ARG A 101 -5.63 -3.00 -4.50
C ARG A 101 -4.68 -2.10 -3.71
N TYR A 102 -5.11 -0.88 -3.37
CA TYR A 102 -4.24 0.06 -2.64
C TYR A 102 -4.07 -0.29 -1.17
N ARG A 103 -5.07 -0.90 -0.54
CA ARG A 103 -4.92 -1.51 0.79
C ARG A 103 -3.83 -2.57 0.78
N ASP A 104 -3.87 -3.47 -0.20
CA ASP A 104 -2.94 -4.59 -0.29
C ASP A 104 -1.54 -4.08 -0.63
N LEU A 105 -1.38 -3.20 -1.63
CA LEU A 105 -0.10 -2.55 -1.95
C LEU A 105 0.56 -1.84 -0.75
N THR A 106 -0.27 -1.26 0.12
CA THR A 106 0.23 -0.57 1.33
C THR A 106 0.65 -1.56 2.41
N SER A 107 -0.19 -2.56 2.71
CA SER A 107 -0.02 -3.43 3.89
C SER A 107 0.76 -4.71 3.64
N GLU A 108 0.75 -5.27 2.43
CA GLU A 108 1.35 -6.56 2.09
C GLU A 108 2.87 -6.63 2.38
N PRO A 109 3.69 -5.61 2.05
CA PRO A 109 5.12 -5.64 2.38
C PRO A 109 5.36 -5.77 3.88
N PHE A 110 4.59 -5.03 4.69
CA PHE A 110 4.68 -5.06 6.14
C PHE A 110 4.20 -6.41 6.69
N GLU A 111 3.08 -6.95 6.18
CA GLU A 111 2.58 -8.28 6.55
C GLU A 111 3.63 -9.37 6.32
N ARG A 112 4.32 -9.33 5.17
CA ARG A 112 5.38 -10.28 4.84
C ARG A 112 6.55 -10.20 5.82
N LEU A 113 6.98 -8.99 6.18
CA LEU A 113 8.05 -8.77 7.14
C LEU A 113 7.66 -9.26 8.53
N THR A 114 6.46 -8.91 9.02
CA THR A 114 5.92 -9.41 10.30
C THR A 114 5.89 -10.93 10.33
N LEU A 115 5.48 -11.57 9.23
CA LEU A 115 5.42 -13.02 9.14
C LEU A 115 6.82 -13.66 9.21
N LEU A 116 7.88 -13.03 8.68
CA LEU A 116 9.23 -13.59 8.57
C LEU A 116 10.16 -13.22 9.74
N ALA A 117 9.81 -12.22 10.55
CA ALA A 117 10.68 -11.66 11.59
C ALA A 117 11.13 -12.70 12.64
N ASP A 118 10.27 -13.66 13.00
CA ASP A 118 10.59 -14.68 14.01
C ASP A 118 11.70 -15.65 13.59
N THR A 119 11.94 -15.81 12.29
CA THR A 119 12.87 -16.83 11.76
C THR A 119 14.01 -16.25 10.91
N ASN A 120 13.93 -14.98 10.51
CA ASN A 120 14.94 -14.32 9.69
C ASN A 120 15.35 -12.98 10.33
N ALA A 121 16.59 -12.93 10.86
CA ALA A 121 17.14 -11.73 11.49
C ALA A 121 17.23 -10.52 10.55
N GLY A 122 17.41 -10.75 9.23
CA GLY A 122 17.36 -9.68 8.23
C GLY A 122 15.94 -9.11 8.08
N ALA A 123 14.93 -9.98 8.01
CA ALA A 123 13.54 -9.55 7.96
C ALA A 123 13.09 -8.86 9.26
N ALA A 124 13.60 -9.29 10.42
CA ALA A 124 13.36 -8.62 11.69
C ALA A 124 13.97 -7.21 11.70
N ALA A 125 15.22 -7.05 11.24
CA ALA A 125 15.86 -5.75 11.13
C ALA A 125 15.15 -4.82 10.11
N GLU A 126 14.70 -5.37 8.99
CA GLU A 126 13.89 -4.63 8.00
C GLU A 126 12.53 -4.23 8.55
N LEU A 127 11.88 -5.09 9.35
CA LEU A 127 10.62 -4.76 10.02
C LEU A 127 10.79 -3.63 11.04
N ASP A 128 11.87 -3.68 11.83
CA ASP A 128 12.22 -2.62 12.79
C ASP A 128 12.51 -1.30 12.07
N HIS A 129 13.26 -1.36 10.96
CA HIS A 129 13.50 -0.19 10.13
C HIS A 129 12.20 0.36 9.51
N ALA A 130 11.32 -0.51 9.00
CA ALA A 130 10.02 -0.10 8.46
C ALA A 130 9.13 0.55 9.54
N CYS A 131 9.14 0.04 10.78
CA CYS A 131 8.45 0.69 11.90
C CYS A 131 9.00 2.08 12.17
N TYR A 132 10.33 2.23 12.19
CA TYR A 132 11.00 3.51 12.38
C TYR A 132 10.64 4.52 11.27
N GLU A 133 10.69 4.11 10.00
CA GLU A 133 10.35 4.97 8.86
C GLU A 133 8.88 5.42 8.91
N LEU A 134 7.97 4.54 9.31
CA LEU A 134 6.55 4.90 9.48
C LEU A 134 6.35 5.96 10.56
N ASP A 135 7.05 5.85 11.68
CA ASP A 135 6.98 6.84 12.76
C ASP A 135 7.66 8.15 12.35
N LEU A 136 8.80 8.09 11.65
CA LEU A 136 9.54 9.26 11.17
C LEU A 136 8.74 10.05 10.12
N HIS A 137 8.02 9.35 9.24
CA HIS A 137 7.30 9.94 8.11
C HIS A 137 5.78 10.04 8.34
N ALA A 138 5.28 9.81 9.57
CA ALA A 138 3.84 9.78 9.88
C ALA A 138 3.09 11.03 9.38
N ASP A 139 3.61 12.22 9.65
CA ASP A 139 3.00 13.48 9.22
C ASP A 139 3.00 13.64 7.70
N GLN A 140 4.08 13.20 7.03
CA GLN A 140 4.19 13.25 5.57
C GLN A 140 3.22 12.26 4.90
N ILE A 141 3.06 11.07 5.47
CA ILE A 141 2.10 10.06 5.03
C ILE A 141 0.68 10.60 5.20
N TYR A 142 0.37 11.18 6.37
CA TYR A 142 -0.94 11.76 6.63
C TYR A 142 -1.26 12.85 5.61
N SER A 143 -0.33 13.80 5.39
CA SER A 143 -0.47 14.85 4.40
C SER A 143 -0.62 14.29 2.98
N ALA A 144 0.20 13.33 2.56
CA ALA A 144 0.12 12.76 1.21
C ALA A 144 -1.23 12.09 0.91
N ILE A 145 -1.86 11.49 1.92
CA ILE A 145 -3.18 10.85 1.79
C ILE A 145 -4.31 11.87 1.78
N HIS A 146 -4.25 12.89 2.64
CA HIS A 146 -5.38 13.79 2.93
C HIS A 146 -5.32 15.13 2.19
N ASP A 147 -4.14 15.63 1.86
CA ASP A 147 -3.98 16.89 1.15
C ASP A 147 -4.47 16.77 -0.29
N LYS A 148 -5.16 17.84 -0.74
CA LYS A 148 -5.76 17.90 -2.09
C LYS A 148 -4.76 18.36 -3.17
N GLY A 149 -3.53 18.67 -2.78
CA GLY A 149 -2.50 19.19 -3.69
C GLY A 149 -1.53 18.09 -4.12
N ARG A 150 -0.94 18.24 -5.30
CA ARG A 150 0.24 17.48 -5.68
C ARG A 150 1.41 17.86 -4.79
N THR A 151 2.09 16.87 -4.23
CA THR A 151 3.40 17.03 -3.61
C THR A 151 4.45 16.64 -4.63
N ASP A 152 5.16 17.63 -5.20
CA ASP A 152 6.18 17.41 -6.24
C ASP A 152 7.45 16.68 -5.72
N ASP A 153 7.63 16.55 -4.39
CA ASP A 153 8.86 16.05 -3.76
C ASP A 153 8.62 15.02 -2.62
N GLY A 154 7.47 14.33 -2.60
CA GLY A 154 7.16 13.35 -1.55
C GLY A 154 7.74 11.96 -1.82
N ILE A 155 8.32 11.31 -0.81
CA ILE A 155 8.69 9.87 -0.82
C ILE A 155 7.42 8.98 -0.85
N VAL A 156 6.28 9.56 -0.46
CA VAL A 156 5.00 8.87 -0.30
C VAL A 156 4.12 9.05 -1.54
N LEU A 157 3.55 7.96 -2.04
CA LEU A 157 2.56 7.96 -3.11
C LEU A 157 1.36 8.84 -2.74
N THR A 158 0.88 9.67 -3.67
CA THR A 158 -0.33 10.47 -3.45
C THR A 158 -1.52 9.88 -4.23
N PRO A 159 -2.74 9.85 -3.65
CA PRO A 159 -3.92 9.37 -4.37
C PRO A 159 -4.22 10.13 -5.66
N LEU A 160 -3.85 11.42 -5.70
CA LEU A 160 -4.08 12.29 -6.86
C LEU A 160 -3.11 11.98 -8.01
N ASP A 161 -1.86 11.65 -7.71
CA ASP A 161 -0.85 11.30 -8.71
C ASP A 161 -1.03 9.87 -9.24
N GLU A 162 -1.59 8.98 -8.41
CA GLU A 162 -1.88 7.59 -8.78
C GLU A 162 -3.14 7.42 -9.64
N ALA A 163 -4.15 8.29 -9.48
CA ALA A 163 -5.41 8.17 -10.21
C ALA A 163 -5.26 8.10 -11.75
N PRO A 164 -4.42 8.93 -12.42
CA PRO A 164 -4.14 8.79 -13.85
C PRO A 164 -3.57 7.43 -14.25
N HIS A 165 -2.72 6.83 -13.41
CA HIS A 165 -2.15 5.51 -13.66
C HIS A 165 -3.23 4.42 -13.58
N VAL A 166 -4.08 4.45 -12.55
CA VAL A 166 -5.19 3.51 -12.40
C VAL A 166 -6.18 3.59 -13.56
N ILE A 167 -6.54 4.81 -13.98
CA ILE A 167 -7.47 5.05 -15.09
C ILE A 167 -6.92 4.46 -16.38
N ARG A 168 -5.65 4.73 -16.69
CA ARG A 168 -4.98 4.21 -17.88
C ARG A 168 -4.87 2.68 -17.85
N ASP A 169 -4.37 2.13 -16.75
CA ASP A 169 -4.07 0.70 -16.64
C ASP A 169 -5.35 -0.17 -16.67
N ARG A 170 -6.47 0.37 -16.17
CA ARG A 170 -7.78 -0.30 -16.20
C ARG A 170 -8.63 0.07 -17.43
N GLY A 171 -8.13 0.93 -18.33
CA GLY A 171 -8.86 1.36 -19.52
C GLY A 171 -10.14 2.16 -19.24
N LEU A 172 -10.20 2.86 -18.09
CA LEU A 172 -11.39 3.60 -17.66
C LEU A 172 -11.54 4.87 -18.49
N LYS A 173 -12.78 5.17 -18.93
CA LYS A 173 -13.11 6.41 -19.65
C LYS A 173 -13.48 7.51 -18.65
N VAL A 174 -12.47 8.02 -17.95
CA VAL A 174 -12.62 9.02 -16.90
C VAL A 174 -11.66 10.19 -17.16
N SER A 175 -12.22 11.37 -17.39
CA SER A 175 -11.42 12.58 -17.63
C SER A 175 -11.01 13.23 -16.30
N PRO A 176 -9.79 13.76 -16.21
CA PRO A 176 -9.39 14.55 -15.05
C PRO A 176 -10.33 15.73 -14.77
N GLY A 177 -10.60 15.98 -13.48
CA GLY A 177 -11.52 17.03 -13.04
C GLY A 177 -13.00 16.62 -13.06
N SER A 178 -13.35 15.42 -13.53
CA SER A 178 -14.72 14.91 -13.44
C SER A 178 -15.05 14.36 -12.04
N PRO A 179 -16.34 14.24 -11.68
CA PRO A 179 -16.76 13.58 -10.45
C PRO A 179 -16.21 12.15 -10.32
N GLU A 180 -16.19 11.39 -11.41
CA GLU A 180 -15.69 10.02 -11.47
C GLU A 180 -14.18 9.95 -11.23
N PHE A 181 -13.41 10.95 -11.69
CA PHE A 181 -11.99 11.08 -11.34
C PHE A 181 -11.84 11.27 -9.83
N GLY A 182 -12.69 12.12 -9.24
CA GLY A 182 -12.77 12.27 -7.78
C GLY A 182 -13.12 10.97 -7.06
N SER A 183 -13.99 10.13 -7.64
CA SER A 183 -14.32 8.81 -7.10
C SER A 183 -13.11 7.85 -7.13
N VAL A 184 -12.32 7.85 -8.20
CA VAL A 184 -11.07 7.06 -8.27
C VAL A 184 -10.08 7.52 -7.19
N VAL A 185 -9.83 8.83 -7.09
CA VAL A 185 -8.95 9.40 -6.05
C VAL A 185 -9.45 9.02 -4.64
N GLY A 186 -10.77 9.11 -4.41
CA GLY A 186 -11.39 8.72 -3.16
C GLY A 186 -11.22 7.23 -2.83
N ALA A 187 -11.35 6.35 -3.82
CA ALA A 187 -11.15 4.91 -3.66
C ALA A 187 -9.68 4.57 -3.33
N ILE A 188 -8.72 5.19 -4.02
CA ILE A 188 -7.29 5.04 -3.73
C ILE A 188 -6.99 5.47 -2.28
N ARG A 189 -7.47 6.66 -1.89
CA ARG A 189 -7.33 7.17 -0.52
C ARG A 189 -7.90 6.20 0.51
N ALA A 190 -9.13 5.72 0.29
CA ALA A 190 -9.79 4.77 1.20
C ALA A 190 -8.97 3.48 1.35
N GLY A 191 -8.43 2.96 0.23
CA GLY A 191 -7.54 1.80 0.24
C GLY A 191 -6.27 2.04 1.05
N MET A 192 -5.58 3.15 0.82
CA MET A 192 -4.36 3.49 1.56
C MET A 192 -4.62 3.64 3.06
N VAL A 193 -5.68 4.33 3.47
CA VAL A 193 -6.07 4.45 4.89
C VAL A 193 -6.29 3.08 5.52
N GLN A 194 -7.07 2.21 4.87
CA GLN A 194 -7.28 0.84 5.35
C GLN A 194 -5.97 0.04 5.44
N GLY A 195 -5.03 0.27 4.51
CA GLY A 195 -3.71 -0.36 4.52
C GLY A 195 -2.86 0.08 5.71
N TYR A 196 -2.82 1.38 6.01
CA TYR A 196 -2.09 1.90 7.18
C TYR A 196 -2.75 1.49 8.50
N ASP A 197 -4.08 1.48 8.57
CA ASP A 197 -4.81 0.95 9.74
C ASP A 197 -4.46 -0.53 9.98
N ARG A 198 -4.34 -1.31 8.90
CA ARG A 198 -3.92 -2.71 8.95
C ARG A 198 -2.49 -2.86 9.47
N ILE A 199 -1.54 -2.04 8.97
CA ILE A 199 -0.16 -1.99 9.47
C ILE A 199 -0.13 -1.68 10.98
N HIS A 200 -0.89 -0.66 11.41
CA HIS A 200 -0.97 -0.31 12.82
C HIS A 200 -1.50 -1.47 13.68
N ALA A 201 -2.53 -2.16 13.21
CA ALA A 201 -3.10 -3.32 13.90
C ALA A 201 -2.10 -4.49 13.98
N LEU A 202 -1.29 -4.72 12.93
CA LEU A 202 -0.24 -5.74 12.93
C LEU A 202 0.87 -5.39 13.92
N ARG A 203 1.34 -4.13 13.89
CA ARG A 203 2.38 -3.63 14.80
C ARG A 203 1.99 -3.74 16.27
N THR A 204 0.71 -3.49 16.57
CA THR A 204 0.16 -3.57 17.94
C THR A 204 -0.28 -4.98 18.34
N GLY A 205 -0.16 -5.96 17.45
CA GLY A 205 -0.58 -7.35 17.69
C GLY A 205 -2.09 -7.54 17.82
N LEU A 206 -2.91 -6.53 17.44
CA LEU A 206 -4.37 -6.64 17.43
C LEU A 206 -4.87 -7.64 16.38
N VAL A 207 -4.06 -7.87 15.35
CA VAL A 207 -4.35 -8.81 14.26
C VAL A 207 -3.08 -9.54 13.85
N THR A 208 -3.23 -10.76 13.34
CA THR A 208 -2.12 -11.55 12.81
C THR A 208 -1.94 -11.31 11.30
N PRO A 209 -0.69 -11.39 10.79
CA PRO A 209 -0.43 -11.32 9.35
C PRO A 209 -1.13 -12.46 8.63
N LYS A 210 -1.69 -12.20 7.45
CA LYS A 210 -2.29 -13.27 6.67
C LYS A 210 -1.17 -14.10 6.06
N PRO A 211 -1.18 -15.43 6.22
CA PRO A 211 -0.33 -16.26 5.39
C PRO A 211 -0.76 -16.07 3.95
N ASP A 212 0.16 -15.71 3.05
CA ASP A 212 -0.09 -15.62 1.62
C ASP A 212 -0.25 -17.05 1.05
N LEU A 213 -1.41 -17.63 1.31
CA LEU A 213 -1.80 -18.94 0.81
C LEU A 213 -1.97 -18.89 -0.71
N THR A 214 -2.23 -17.73 -1.30
CA THR A 214 -2.41 -17.56 -2.74
C THR A 214 -1.13 -17.87 -3.52
N ARG A 215 0.03 -17.39 -3.07
CA ARG A 215 1.31 -17.66 -3.74
C ARG A 215 1.87 -19.04 -3.42
N ALA A 216 1.55 -19.59 -2.25
CA ALA A 216 1.83 -20.97 -1.88
C ALA A 216 0.99 -21.98 -2.71
N ILE A 217 -0.27 -21.65 -3.01
CA ILE A 217 -1.20 -22.49 -3.79
C ILE A 217 -1.01 -22.32 -5.31
N MET A 218 -0.55 -21.15 -5.79
CA MET A 218 -0.36 -20.84 -7.22
C MET A 218 1.08 -21.02 -7.72
N GLY A 219 1.82 -22.01 -7.22
CA GLY A 219 3.00 -22.49 -7.93
C GLY A 219 2.57 -23.20 -9.22
N ASP A 220 2.63 -22.53 -10.38
CA ASP A 220 2.47 -23.02 -11.77
C ASP A 220 1.35 -24.06 -12.09
N GLY A 221 0.43 -24.30 -11.15
CA GLY A 221 -0.62 -25.30 -11.23
C GLY A 221 -1.98 -24.67 -11.02
N LYS A 222 -2.90 -24.95 -11.93
CA LYS A 222 -4.31 -24.52 -11.86
C LYS A 222 -4.91 -24.75 -10.47
N PRO A 223 -5.81 -23.87 -9.99
CA PRO A 223 -6.55 -24.09 -8.76
C PRO A 223 -7.51 -25.28 -8.95
N THR A 224 -7.13 -26.46 -8.47
CA THR A 224 -8.10 -27.53 -8.22
C THR A 224 -8.87 -27.17 -6.97
N ALA A 225 -10.18 -27.02 -7.13
CA ALA A 225 -11.16 -26.68 -6.10
C ALA A 225 -11.39 -27.81 -5.06
N GLU A 226 -10.33 -28.47 -4.63
CA GLU A 226 -10.32 -29.22 -3.36
C GLU A 226 -9.74 -28.29 -2.30
N ALA A 227 -10.50 -28.03 -1.22
CA ALA A 227 -10.01 -27.24 -0.11
C ALA A 227 -8.66 -27.78 0.37
N ALA A 228 -7.67 -26.89 0.48
CA ALA A 228 -6.29 -27.26 0.77
C ALA A 228 -6.23 -28.08 2.07
N ARG A 229 -5.55 -29.23 2.02
CA ARG A 229 -5.42 -30.14 3.16
C ARG A 229 -4.32 -29.68 4.10
N ILE A 230 -4.41 -30.07 5.37
CA ILE A 230 -3.43 -29.68 6.39
C ILE A 230 -2.00 -30.06 5.99
N ARG A 231 -1.80 -31.23 5.34
CA ARG A 231 -0.49 -31.64 4.85
C ARG A 231 0.08 -30.69 3.82
N SER A 232 -0.69 -30.36 2.79
CA SER A 232 -0.22 -29.50 1.71
C SER A 232 0.10 -28.12 2.27
N VAL A 233 -0.77 -27.58 3.11
CA VAL A 233 -0.57 -26.25 3.72
C VAL A 233 0.69 -26.20 4.59
N VAL A 234 0.94 -27.22 5.41
CA VAL A 234 2.16 -27.26 6.24
C VAL A 234 3.40 -27.48 5.37
N HIS A 235 3.32 -28.30 4.33
CA HIS A 235 4.45 -28.51 3.42
C HIS A 235 4.77 -27.26 2.60
N ASP A 236 3.75 -26.57 2.10
CA ASP A 236 3.87 -25.31 1.37
C ASP A 236 4.41 -24.22 2.30
N TYR A 237 3.97 -24.19 3.56
CA TYR A 237 4.52 -23.29 4.58
C TYR A 237 6.01 -23.58 4.83
N ILE A 238 6.41 -24.83 5.05
CA ILE A 238 7.81 -25.22 5.25
C ILE A 238 8.67 -24.80 4.04
N THR A 239 8.15 -25.01 2.83
CA THR A 239 8.85 -24.70 1.57
C THR A 239 8.95 -23.19 1.36
N PHE A 240 7.85 -22.46 1.53
CA PHE A 240 7.79 -21.00 1.43
C PHE A 240 8.68 -20.30 2.47
N LYS A 241 8.76 -20.87 3.68
CA LYS A 241 9.52 -20.32 4.80
C LYS A 241 11.00 -20.69 4.81
N GLU A 242 11.44 -21.61 3.94
CA GLU A 242 12.82 -22.13 3.89
C GLU A 242 13.36 -22.47 5.29
N LEU A 243 12.56 -23.17 6.10
CA LEU A 243 12.89 -23.41 7.50
C LEU A 243 14.24 -24.12 7.68
N PRO A 244 15.03 -23.78 8.72
CA PRO A 244 16.22 -24.53 9.09
C PRO A 244 15.91 -26.02 9.27
N VAL A 245 16.85 -26.88 8.88
CA VAL A 245 16.65 -28.35 8.83
C VAL A 245 16.01 -28.91 10.11
N LYS A 246 16.45 -28.46 11.29
CA LYS A 246 15.89 -28.90 12.57
C LYS A 246 14.40 -28.56 12.73
N GLN A 247 14.02 -27.32 12.40
CA GLN A 247 12.64 -26.85 12.50
C GLN A 247 11.74 -27.51 11.44
N LYS A 248 12.28 -27.75 10.24
CA LYS A 248 11.59 -28.55 9.22
C LYS A 248 11.28 -29.96 9.73
N THR A 249 12.27 -30.65 10.30
CA THR A 249 12.08 -32.00 10.85
C THR A 249 11.08 -32.02 12.00
N GLU A 250 11.12 -31.02 12.88
CA GLU A 250 10.16 -30.87 13.98
C GLU A 250 8.74 -30.61 13.48
N ALA A 251 8.57 -29.72 12.50
CA ALA A 251 7.28 -29.42 11.89
C ALA A 251 6.70 -30.63 11.15
N GLU A 252 7.52 -31.37 10.40
CA GLU A 252 7.11 -32.61 9.73
C GLU A 252 6.73 -33.71 10.75
N HIS A 253 7.45 -33.80 11.87
CA HIS A 253 7.13 -34.73 12.93
C HIS A 253 5.80 -34.38 13.63
N ALA A 254 5.60 -33.11 13.98
CA ALA A 254 4.36 -32.63 14.57
C ALA A 254 3.16 -32.83 13.63
N LEU A 255 3.34 -32.60 12.32
CA LEU A 255 2.32 -32.88 11.31
C LEU A 255 1.97 -34.37 11.27
N ARG A 256 2.95 -35.28 11.29
CA ARG A 256 2.68 -36.73 11.32
C ARG A 256 1.88 -37.13 12.55
N GLN A 257 2.25 -36.63 13.73
CA GLN A 257 1.51 -36.90 14.96
C GLN A 257 0.07 -36.37 14.90
N PHE A 258 -0.13 -35.22 14.28
CA PHE A 258 -1.47 -34.67 14.07
C PHE A 258 -2.28 -35.55 13.12
N GLU A 259 -1.69 -35.96 11.99
CA GLU A 259 -2.33 -36.83 11.00
C GLU A 259 -2.67 -38.22 11.55
N GLU A 260 -1.88 -38.76 12.48
CA GLU A 260 -2.17 -40.03 13.16
C GLU A 260 -3.47 -39.98 13.98
N VAL A 261 -3.83 -38.81 14.51
CA VAL A 261 -5.00 -38.63 15.38
C VAL A 261 -6.21 -38.11 14.61
N VAL A 262 -5.99 -37.10 13.77
CA VAL A 262 -7.06 -36.34 13.10
C VAL A 262 -7.21 -36.73 11.62
N GLY A 263 -6.14 -37.27 11.01
CA GLY A 263 -6.06 -37.52 9.57
C GLY A 263 -5.70 -36.27 8.77
N ASN A 264 -5.32 -36.47 7.51
CA ASN A 264 -5.02 -35.40 6.57
C ASN A 264 -6.32 -34.79 5.98
N LYS A 265 -7.03 -34.01 6.82
CA LYS A 265 -8.28 -33.34 6.47
C LYS A 265 -8.07 -32.03 5.69
N PRO A 266 -9.04 -31.62 4.86
CA PRO A 266 -9.16 -30.23 4.40
C PRO A 266 -9.20 -29.26 5.57
N LEU A 267 -8.57 -28.08 5.44
CA LEU A 267 -8.50 -27.09 6.52
C LEU A 267 -9.87 -26.64 7.03
N ASP A 268 -10.82 -26.48 6.12
CA ASP A 268 -12.20 -26.07 6.41
C ASP A 268 -13.03 -27.17 7.11
N GLN A 269 -12.52 -28.40 7.15
CA GLN A 269 -13.14 -29.54 7.83
C GLN A 269 -12.46 -29.89 9.16
N ILE A 270 -11.43 -29.14 9.56
CA ILE A 270 -10.82 -29.28 10.88
C ILE A 270 -11.71 -28.57 11.90
N THR A 271 -12.27 -29.33 12.82
CA THR A 271 -13.19 -28.83 13.83
C THR A 271 -12.51 -28.67 15.18
N LYS A 272 -13.18 -27.97 16.11
CA LYS A 272 -12.74 -27.89 17.51
C LYS A 272 -12.56 -29.28 18.16
N HIS A 273 -13.40 -30.24 17.79
CA HIS A 273 -13.32 -31.61 18.33
C HIS A 273 -12.01 -32.30 17.94
N ASP A 274 -11.56 -32.10 16.69
CA ASP A 274 -10.31 -32.66 16.19
C ASP A 274 -9.10 -32.12 16.98
N ILE A 275 -9.08 -30.81 17.27
CA ILE A 275 -8.02 -30.19 18.06
C ILE A 275 -7.99 -30.72 19.50
N ILE A 276 -9.17 -30.90 20.12
CA ILE A 276 -9.27 -31.48 21.46
C ILE A 276 -8.76 -32.92 21.46
N ALA A 277 -9.15 -33.74 20.48
CA ALA A 277 -8.70 -35.12 20.35
C ALA A 277 -7.16 -35.21 20.21
N PHE A 278 -6.56 -34.31 19.42
CA PHE A 278 -5.11 -34.22 19.29
C PHE A 278 -4.42 -33.83 20.61
N ILE A 279 -4.91 -32.81 21.32
CA ILE A 279 -4.37 -32.39 22.62
C ILE A 279 -4.47 -33.50 23.66
N GLU A 280 -5.60 -34.22 23.71
CA GLU A 280 -5.76 -35.38 24.59
C GLU A 280 -4.77 -36.50 24.27
N HIS A 281 -4.55 -36.76 22.97
CA HIS A 281 -3.56 -37.74 22.54
C HIS A 281 -2.14 -37.36 22.96
N LEU A 282 -1.74 -36.09 22.77
CA LEU A 282 -0.45 -35.58 23.23
C LEU A 282 -0.29 -35.72 24.74
N THR A 283 -1.34 -35.38 25.50
CA THR A 283 -1.33 -35.45 26.98
C THR A 283 -1.20 -36.90 27.48
N LYS A 284 -1.89 -37.85 26.83
CA LYS A 284 -1.78 -39.29 27.11
C LYS A 284 -0.41 -39.86 26.73
N SER A 285 0.17 -39.40 25.61
CA SER A 285 1.51 -39.79 25.17
C SER A 285 2.60 -39.26 26.13
N LEU A 286 2.49 -38.00 26.56
CA LEU A 286 3.38 -37.37 27.55
C LEU A 286 3.36 -38.08 28.91
N THR A 287 2.17 -38.44 29.40
CA THR A 287 2.04 -39.19 30.65
C THR A 287 2.59 -40.61 30.54
N ARG A 288 2.40 -41.30 29.40
CA ARG A 288 2.99 -42.61 29.12
C ARG A 288 4.51 -42.57 29.06
N ASN A 289 5.09 -41.55 28.42
CA ASN A 289 6.56 -41.37 28.35
C ASN A 289 7.19 -41.00 29.70
N ARG A 290 6.53 -40.18 30.52
CA ARG A 290 6.95 -39.92 31.91
C ARG A 290 6.95 -41.19 32.76
N ASN A 291 5.93 -42.04 32.61
CA ASN A 291 5.84 -43.30 33.33
C ASN A 291 6.88 -44.31 32.83
N ALA A 292 7.13 -44.42 31.52
CA ALA A 292 8.18 -45.26 30.97
C ALA A 292 9.60 -44.83 31.42
N SER A 293 9.83 -43.52 31.55
CA SER A 293 11.09 -42.96 32.05
C SER A 293 11.30 -43.27 33.55
N LYS A 294 10.24 -43.20 34.36
CA LYS A 294 10.27 -43.64 35.77
C LYS A 294 10.52 -45.14 35.91
N ILE A 295 9.91 -45.97 35.07
CA ILE A 295 10.11 -47.44 35.11
C ILE A 295 11.54 -47.82 34.68
N LYS A 296 12.12 -47.12 33.69
CA LYS A 296 13.54 -47.30 33.33
C LYS A 296 14.48 -46.87 34.46
N ALA A 297 14.19 -45.77 35.14
CA ALA A 297 14.99 -45.32 36.29
C ALA A 297 14.92 -46.31 37.47
N LEU A 298 13.77 -46.97 37.68
CA LEU A 298 13.62 -48.00 38.72
C LEU A 298 14.34 -49.32 38.38
N ARG A 299 14.43 -49.71 37.10
CA ARG A 299 15.17 -50.92 36.66
C ARG A 299 16.70 -50.77 36.62
N PHE A 300 17.22 -49.56 36.81
CA PHE A 300 18.67 -49.30 36.91
C PHE A 300 19.16 -49.21 38.36
N CYS A 301 18.26 -49.39 39.34
CA CYS A 301 18.56 -49.33 40.78
C CYS A 301 18.40 -50.69 41.49
N GLU A 302 18.26 -51.79 40.75
CA GLU A 302 18.39 -53.18 41.24
C GLU A 302 19.68 -53.79 40.67
#